data_AF-A0A7Y4IRC3-F1
#
_entry.id   AF-A0A7Y4IRC3-F1
#
_cell.length_a   1.000
_cell.length_b   1.000
_cell.length_c   1.000
_cell.angle_alpha   90.00
_cell.angle_beta   90.00
_cell.angle_gamma   90.00
#
_symmetry.space_group_name_H-M   'P 1'
#
loop_
_entity.id
_entity.type
_entity.pdbx_description
1 polymer ?
#
loop_
_entity_poly.entity_id
_entity_poly.type
_entity_poly.pdbx_seq_one_letter_code
_entity_poly.pdbx_strand_id
1 'polypeptide(L)'
;AAGRPVAVPPLIDVGWSAGAPWFARGEATSKGMPASASASASPGASTASVPAVRAGERWELTVRLTAPHGLRNPGGFDAELWLWEQGVQATGTVRAGTHDAPPVRREAAPWWRHPVEQARQQVRDAILARLA
;
A
#
# COMPACT_ATOMS: atom_id res chain seq x y z
N ALA A 1 9.91 -23.75 10.55
CA ALA A 1 9.92 -24.41 9.22
C ALA A 1 9.98 -23.31 8.17
N ALA A 2 10.94 -23.36 7.24
CA ALA A 2 10.98 -22.40 6.14
C ALA A 2 9.69 -22.55 5.30
N GLY A 3 9.00 -21.45 5.04
CA GLY A 3 7.73 -21.45 4.31
C GLY A 3 7.89 -21.95 2.88
N ARG A 4 6.83 -22.53 2.30
CA ARG A 4 6.81 -22.94 0.90
C ARG A 4 6.92 -21.69 0.01
N PRO A 5 7.80 -21.66 -1.01
CA PRO A 5 7.82 -20.56 -1.96
C PRO A 5 6.46 -20.51 -2.68
N VAL A 6 5.87 -19.31 -2.76
CA VAL A 6 4.59 -19.05 -3.41
C VAL A 6 4.84 -18.16 -4.63
N ALA A 7 4.18 -18.46 -5.74
CA ALA A 7 4.20 -17.59 -6.91
C ALA A 7 3.48 -16.28 -6.58
N VAL A 8 4.20 -15.16 -6.75
CA VAL A 8 3.71 -13.83 -6.42
C VAL A 8 3.14 -13.20 -7.71
N PRO A 9 1.93 -12.62 -7.69
CA PRO A 9 1.38 -11.93 -8.86
C PRO A 9 2.28 -10.79 -9.34
N PRO A 10 2.20 -10.41 -10.64
CA PRO A 10 3.08 -9.39 -11.21
C PRO A 10 2.83 -7.99 -10.66
N LEU A 11 1.60 -7.69 -10.22
CA LEU A 11 1.22 -6.41 -9.66
C LEU A 11 0.46 -6.58 -8.34
N ILE A 12 0.93 -5.87 -7.32
CA ILE A 12 0.45 -5.94 -5.93
C ILE A 12 0.39 -4.53 -5.37
N ASP A 13 -0.69 -4.22 -4.65
CA ASP A 13 -0.80 -2.99 -3.88
C ASP A 13 -0.35 -3.23 -2.43
N VAL A 14 0.60 -2.43 -1.93
CA VAL A 14 1.16 -2.59 -0.58
C VAL A 14 1.20 -1.27 0.19
N GLY A 15 0.82 -1.32 1.47
CA GLY A 15 0.85 -0.19 2.38
C GLY A 15 1.73 -0.41 3.61
N TRP A 16 2.29 0.67 4.17
CA TRP A 16 3.11 0.64 5.37
C TRP A 16 2.33 0.47 6.68
N SER A 17 1.03 0.70 6.64
CA SER A 17 0.14 0.57 7.79
C SER A 17 -0.96 -0.42 7.46
N ALA A 18 -1.31 -1.26 8.43
CA ALA A 18 -2.54 -2.04 8.40
C ALA A 18 -3.73 -1.07 8.47
N GLY A 19 -4.23 -0.67 7.32
CA GLY A 19 -5.36 0.23 7.18
C GLY A 19 -6.07 -0.07 5.87
N ALA A 20 -7.35 0.32 5.79
CA ALA A 20 -8.11 0.20 4.57
C ALA A 20 -7.31 0.84 3.40
N PRO A 21 -7.35 0.22 2.20
CA PRO A 21 -6.67 0.76 1.03
C PRO A 21 -7.15 2.19 0.75
N TRP A 22 -6.35 2.99 0.07
CA TRP A 22 -6.57 4.44 -0.03
C TRP A 22 -7.95 4.80 -0.63
N PHE A 23 -8.52 3.98 -1.52
CA PHE A 23 -9.87 4.16 -2.08
C PHE A 23 -11.00 3.80 -1.11
N ALA A 24 -10.73 2.97 -0.09
CA ALA A 24 -11.66 2.69 1.00
C ALA A 24 -11.44 3.65 2.20
N ARG A 25 -10.41 4.50 2.12
CA ARG A 25 -10.11 5.56 3.09
C ARG A 25 -10.95 6.79 2.73
N GLY A 26 -12.26 6.68 2.96
CA GLY A 26 -13.12 7.86 2.96
C GLY A 26 -12.67 8.86 4.03
N GLU A 27 -12.97 10.14 3.83
CA GLU A 27 -12.80 11.13 4.88
C GLU A 27 -13.56 10.65 6.11
N ALA A 28 -12.83 10.31 7.18
CA ALA A 28 -13.41 10.01 8.47
C ALA A 28 -13.97 11.31 9.06
N THR A 29 -15.07 11.81 8.48
CA THR A 29 -15.91 12.79 9.13
C THR A 29 -16.55 12.07 10.29
N SER A 30 -16.15 12.49 11.49
CA SER A 30 -16.62 12.02 12.78
C SER A 30 -18.13 12.13 12.94
N LYS A 31 -18.92 11.20 12.41
CA LYS A 31 -20.29 10.91 12.90
C LYS A 31 -20.86 9.63 12.27
N GLY A 32 -20.83 8.56 13.05
CA GLY A 32 -21.83 7.49 13.03
C GLY A 32 -21.88 6.60 11.78
N MET A 33 -21.03 5.57 11.73
CA MET A 33 -21.34 4.29 11.07
C MET A 33 -20.88 3.12 11.97
N PRO A 34 -21.58 1.98 11.95
CA PRO A 34 -21.35 0.88 12.88
C PRO A 34 -20.00 0.19 12.64
N ALA A 35 -19.34 -0.16 13.74
CA ALA A 35 -18.11 -0.92 13.79
C ALA A 35 -18.31 -2.36 13.26
N SER A 36 -18.32 -2.54 11.94
CA SER A 36 -18.23 -3.86 11.32
C SER A 36 -17.49 -3.81 9.98
N ALA A 37 -16.34 -3.13 9.98
CA ALA A 37 -15.23 -3.44 9.09
C ALA A 37 -13.95 -3.16 9.87
N SER A 38 -13.84 -3.79 11.04
CA SER A 38 -12.55 -3.86 11.75
C SER A 38 -11.64 -4.72 10.90
N ALA A 39 -10.96 -4.11 9.93
CA ALA A 39 -9.67 -4.61 9.49
C ALA A 39 -8.87 -4.77 10.78
N SER A 40 -8.60 -6.03 11.14
CA SER A 40 -7.87 -6.39 12.35
C SER A 40 -6.52 -5.65 12.37
N ALA A 41 -6.51 -4.47 12.96
CA ALA A 41 -5.30 -3.77 13.33
C ALA A 41 -4.64 -4.68 14.37
N SER A 42 -3.63 -5.44 13.94
CA SER A 42 -2.83 -6.24 14.86
C SER A 42 -2.26 -5.29 15.91
N PRO A 43 -2.55 -5.49 17.21
CA PRO A 43 -1.98 -4.67 18.28
C PRO A 43 -0.47 -4.94 18.30
N GLY A 44 0.31 -4.00 17.77
CA GLY A 44 1.75 -4.17 17.55
C GLY A 44 2.30 -3.49 16.30
N ALA A 45 1.48 -2.79 15.50
CA ALA A 45 1.96 -1.97 14.39
C ALA A 45 2.78 -0.78 14.93
N SER A 46 4.08 -1.02 15.17
CA SER A 46 5.07 0.03 15.36
C SER A 46 4.97 0.96 14.15
N THR A 47 4.73 2.25 14.41
CA THR A 47 4.85 3.31 13.39
C THR A 47 6.33 3.48 13.07
N ALA A 48 6.94 2.47 12.45
CA ALA A 48 8.24 2.64 11.83
C ALA A 48 8.10 3.80 10.84
N SER A 49 9.06 4.73 10.89
CA SER A 49 9.08 5.86 9.97
C SER A 49 9.01 5.32 8.56
N VAL A 50 7.91 5.62 7.86
CA VAL A 50 7.74 5.22 6.47
C VAL A 50 8.91 5.83 5.69
N PRO A 51 9.76 5.02 5.03
CA PRO A 51 10.84 5.58 4.26
C PRO A 51 10.28 6.44 3.13
N ALA A 52 11.01 7.49 2.76
CA ALA A 52 10.64 8.36 1.65
C ALA A 52 10.86 7.64 0.31
N VAL A 53 9.94 6.73 -0.04
CA VAL A 53 9.95 5.97 -1.29
C VAL A 53 9.78 6.91 -2.49
N ARG A 54 10.62 6.73 -3.51
CA ARG A 54 10.53 7.47 -4.78
C ARG A 54 10.10 6.60 -5.94
N ALA A 55 9.44 7.22 -6.91
CA ALA A 55 9.01 6.58 -8.14
C ALA A 55 10.20 5.96 -8.89
N GLY A 56 10.08 4.67 -9.25
CA GLY A 56 11.09 3.92 -9.99
C GLY A 56 12.20 3.29 -9.13
N GLU A 57 12.17 3.44 -7.81
CA GLU A 57 13.11 2.72 -6.92
C GLU A 57 12.75 1.23 -6.85
N ARG A 58 13.76 0.38 -6.60
CA ARG A 58 13.54 -1.04 -6.30
C ARG A 58 13.86 -1.31 -4.85
N TRP A 59 12.94 -1.97 -4.18
CA TRP A 59 12.97 -2.23 -2.76
C TRP A 59 12.86 -3.73 -2.48
N GLU A 60 13.54 -4.16 -1.43
CA GLU A 60 13.33 -5.45 -0.79
C GLU A 60 12.58 -5.21 0.52
N LEU A 61 11.40 -5.83 0.63
CA LEU A 61 10.44 -5.61 1.71
C LEU A 61 9.92 -6.95 2.22
N THR A 62 9.75 -7.07 3.53
CA THR A 62 8.96 -8.15 4.11
C THR A 62 7.49 -7.74 4.06
N VAL A 63 6.64 -8.50 3.36
CA VAL A 63 5.21 -8.15 3.21
C VAL A 63 4.31 -9.30 3.64
N ARG A 64 3.17 -8.97 4.24
CA ARG A 64 2.05 -9.89 4.42
C ARG A 64 1.02 -9.61 3.34
N LEU A 65 0.89 -10.57 2.41
CA LEU A 65 -0.09 -10.49 1.34
C LEU A 65 -1.43 -11.10 1.76
N THR A 66 -2.49 -10.54 1.22
CA THR A 66 -3.88 -11.01 1.33
C THR A 66 -4.47 -11.01 -0.07
N ALA A 67 -5.31 -12.01 -0.38
CA ALA A 67 -6.07 -11.96 -1.62
C ALA A 67 -7.03 -10.76 -1.58
N PRO A 68 -7.21 -10.03 -2.70
CA PRO A 68 -8.16 -8.94 -2.77
C PRO A 68 -9.56 -9.55 -2.59
N HIS A 69 -10.30 -9.05 -1.60
CA HIS A 69 -11.68 -9.43 -1.36
C HIS A 69 -12.52 -8.16 -1.29
N GLY A 70 -13.56 -8.09 -2.10
CA GLY A 70 -14.54 -7.02 -2.09
C GLY A 70 -15.60 -7.26 -1.03
N LEU A 71 -16.19 -6.17 -0.56
CA LEU A 71 -17.45 -6.24 0.16
C LEU A 71 -18.58 -6.24 -0.86
N ARG A 72 -19.58 -7.10 -0.69
CA ARG A 72 -20.79 -7.06 -1.51
C ARG A 72 -21.55 -5.77 -1.19
N ASN A 73 -21.45 -4.77 -2.07
CA ASN A 73 -21.93 -3.40 -1.83
C ASN A 73 -22.99 -2.98 -2.88
N PRO A 74 -24.28 -3.31 -2.68
CA PRO A 74 -25.35 -2.95 -3.62
C PRO A 74 -25.44 -1.42 -3.81
N GLY A 75 -25.23 -0.94 -5.04
CA GLY A 75 -25.28 0.49 -5.37
C GLY A 75 -24.04 1.30 -4.97
N GLY A 76 -22.99 0.64 -4.47
CA GLY A 76 -21.74 1.29 -4.09
C GLY A 76 -20.55 0.85 -4.94
N PHE A 77 -19.37 1.33 -4.58
CA PHE A 77 -18.12 1.05 -5.29
C PHE A 77 -17.69 -0.42 -5.12
N ASP A 78 -17.42 -1.09 -6.24
CA ASP A 78 -16.86 -2.44 -6.28
C ASP A 78 -15.33 -2.38 -6.34
N ALA A 79 -14.70 -2.46 -5.17
CA ALA A 79 -13.26 -2.39 -5.04
C ALA A 79 -12.53 -3.62 -5.60
N GLU A 80 -13.16 -4.80 -5.58
CA GLU A 80 -12.54 -6.03 -6.08
C GLU A 80 -12.47 -6.01 -7.59
N LEU A 81 -13.57 -5.63 -8.24
CA LEU A 81 -13.60 -5.43 -9.68
C LEU A 81 -12.60 -4.36 -10.12
N TRP A 82 -12.55 -3.22 -9.42
CA TRP A 82 -11.62 -2.14 -9.77
C TRP A 82 -10.15 -2.59 -9.66
N LEU A 83 -9.77 -3.29 -8.58
CA LEU A 83 -8.40 -3.83 -8.45
C LEU A 83 -8.08 -4.82 -9.56
N TRP A 84 -9.04 -5.68 -9.92
CA TRP A 84 -8.90 -6.62 -11.03
C TRP A 84 -8.69 -5.90 -12.36
N GLU A 85 -9.44 -4.83 -12.65
CA GLU A 85 -9.27 -4.00 -13.85
C GLU A 85 -7.90 -3.32 -13.91
N GLN A 86 -7.32 -2.95 -12.76
CA GLN A 86 -5.95 -2.42 -12.69
C GLN A 86 -4.87 -3.51 -12.81
N GLY A 87 -5.26 -4.79 -12.87
CA GLY A 87 -4.34 -5.93 -12.84
C GLY A 87 -3.73 -6.23 -11.46
N VAL A 88 -4.22 -5.57 -10.41
CA VAL A 88 -3.77 -5.79 -9.03
C VAL A 88 -4.41 -7.07 -8.50
N GLN A 89 -3.59 -8.10 -8.27
CA GLN A 89 -4.06 -9.44 -7.90
C GLN A 89 -3.73 -9.83 -6.46
N ALA A 90 -3.05 -8.97 -5.71
CA ALA A 90 -2.88 -9.09 -4.27
C ALA A 90 -2.79 -7.71 -3.62
N THR A 91 -3.23 -7.64 -2.37
CA THR A 91 -3.00 -6.47 -1.52
C THR A 91 -2.16 -6.89 -0.32
N GLY A 92 -1.50 -5.96 0.36
CA GLY A 92 -0.69 -6.34 1.50
C GLY A 92 -0.19 -5.19 2.37
N THR A 93 0.38 -5.58 3.50
CA THR A 93 1.00 -4.67 4.44
C THR A 93 2.48 -4.97 4.60
N VAL A 94 3.31 -3.93 4.61
CA VAL A 94 4.73 -4.04 4.87
C VAL A 94 4.94 -4.30 6.36
N ARG A 95 5.74 -5.32 6.65
CA ARG A 95 6.22 -5.63 8.00
C ARG A 95 7.48 -4.81 8.25
N ALA A 96 7.38 -3.83 9.14
CA ALA A 96 8.47 -2.95 9.53
C ALA A 96 8.55 -2.83 11.07
N GLY A 97 8.17 -3.88 11.81
CA GLY A 97 8.34 -3.91 13.26
C GLY A 97 9.81 -4.03 13.66
N THR A 98 10.10 -3.80 14.95
CA THR A 98 11.46 -3.90 15.53
C THR A 98 12.10 -5.28 15.37
N HIS A 99 11.30 -6.33 15.20
CA HIS A 99 11.76 -7.72 15.01
C HIS A 99 11.73 -8.16 13.54
N ASP A 100 11.23 -7.32 12.63
CA ASP A 100 11.17 -7.63 11.21
C ASP A 100 12.45 -7.15 10.49
N ALA A 101 12.78 -7.78 9.37
CA ALA A 101 13.87 -7.29 8.54
C ALA A 101 13.54 -5.88 8.02
N PRO A 102 14.46 -4.90 8.18
CA PRO A 102 14.20 -3.54 7.76
C PRO A 102 14.06 -3.47 6.23
N PRO A 103 13.20 -2.57 5.71
CA PRO A 103 13.15 -2.24 4.30
C PRO A 103 14.51 -1.85 3.74
N VAL A 104 14.93 -2.50 2.64
CA VAL A 104 16.21 -2.18 1.99
C VAL A 104 15.95 -1.70 0.57
N ARG A 105 16.39 -0.47 0.26
CA ARG A 105 16.45 -0.01 -1.14
C ARG A 105 17.58 -0.73 -1.87
N ARG A 106 17.23 -1.50 -2.89
CA ARG A 106 18.17 -2.27 -3.72
C ARG A 106 18.72 -1.44 -4.87
N GLU A 107 17.86 -0.67 -5.54
CA GLU A 107 18.28 0.18 -6.66
C GLU A 107 17.62 1.55 -6.55
N ALA A 108 18.40 2.60 -6.80
CA ALA A 108 17.87 3.94 -7.03
C ALA A 108 17.15 3.99 -8.39
N ALA A 109 16.17 4.88 -8.51
CA ALA A 109 15.42 5.08 -9.75
C ALA A 109 16.29 5.79 -10.80
N PRO A 110 16.65 5.16 -11.93
CA PRO A 110 17.28 5.87 -13.03
C PRO A 110 16.25 6.84 -13.64
N TRP A 111 16.66 8.07 -13.93
CA TRP A 111 15.76 9.12 -14.44
C TRP A 111 15.03 8.75 -15.75
N TRP A 112 15.63 7.87 -16.56
CA TRP A 112 15.14 7.48 -17.88
C TRP A 112 14.19 6.26 -17.87
N ARG A 113 14.13 5.45 -16.81
CA ARG A 113 13.28 4.25 -16.77
C ARG A 113 11.81 4.55 -16.48
N HIS A 114 11.58 5.59 -15.67
CA HIS A 114 10.25 5.99 -15.21
C HIS A 114 10.09 7.53 -15.25
N PRO A 115 10.28 8.16 -16.42
CA PRO A 115 10.35 9.62 -16.52
C PRO A 115 9.00 10.28 -16.21
N VAL A 116 7.88 9.64 -16.59
CA VAL A 116 6.54 10.16 -16.35
C VAL A 116 6.19 10.10 -14.87
N GLU A 117 6.49 8.99 -14.20
CA GLU A 117 6.23 8.80 -12.77
C GLU A 117 7.09 9.76 -11.94
N GLN A 118 8.34 10.00 -12.35
CA GLN A 118 9.19 10.99 -11.71
C GLN A 118 8.67 12.41 -11.89
N ALA A 119 8.21 12.79 -13.09
CA ALA A 119 7.60 14.10 -13.31
C ALA A 119 6.33 14.29 -12.45
N ARG A 120 5.48 13.26 -12.37
CA ARG A 120 4.30 13.28 -11.48
C ARG A 120 4.69 13.44 -10.02
N GLN A 121 5.73 12.75 -9.56
CA GLN A 121 6.24 12.90 -8.20
C GLN A 121 6.75 14.32 -7.94
N GLN A 122 7.52 14.90 -8.87
CA GLN A 122 8.03 16.27 -8.73
C GLN A 122 6.90 17.29 -8.59
N VAL A 123 5.83 17.16 -9.38
CA VAL A 123 4.64 18.02 -9.27
C VAL A 123 3.97 17.84 -7.90
N ARG A 124 3.78 16.60 -7.45
CA ARG A 124 3.21 16.32 -6.12
C ARG A 124 4.06 16.96 -5.02
N ASP A 125 5.36 16.75 -5.05
CA ASP A 125 6.28 17.24 -4.02
C ASP A 125 6.33 18.79 -4.03
N ALA A 126 6.23 19.44 -5.20
CA ALA A 126 6.11 20.90 -5.32
C ALA A 126 4.80 21.43 -4.74
N ILE A 127 3.67 20.75 -4.96
CA ILE A 127 2.38 21.10 -4.35
C ILE A 127 2.46 21.00 -2.83
N LEU A 128 2.99 19.88 -2.30
CA LEU A 128 3.11 19.67 -0.86
C LEU A 128 4.02 20.72 -0.21
N ALA A 129 5.15 21.06 -0.84
CA ALA A 129 6.05 22.10 -0.35
C ALA A 129 5.40 23.50 -0.34
N ARG A 130 4.42 23.76 -1.20
CA ARG A 130 3.71 25.05 -1.26
C ARG A 130 2.60 25.18 -0.22
N LEU A 131 2.05 24.04 0.22
CA LEU A 131 0.97 23.93 1.20
C LEU A 131 1.48 23.87 2.66
N ALA A 132 2.74 23.49 2.86
CA ALA A 132 3.43 23.52 4.16
C ALA A 132 3.77 24.95 4.57
#